data_AF-A0A6N7SUC0-F1
#
_entry.id   AF-A0A6N7SUC0-F1
#
_cell.length_a   1.000
_cell.length_b   1.000
_cell.length_c   1.000
_cell.angle_alpha   90.00
_cell.angle_beta   90.00
_cell.angle_gamma   90.00
#
_symmetry.space_group_name_H-M   'P 1'
#
loop_
_entity.id
_entity.type
_entity.pdbx_description
1 polymer ?
#
loop_
_entity_poly.entity_id
_entity_poly.type
_entity_poly.pdbx_seq_one_letter_code
_entity_poly.pdbx_strand_id
1 'polypeptide(L)'
;MILWRISLALDLIEELRRVLADRFVLTLINKKIVNGKGFTKKEDGAIVMDDATRKIVLTEWQNRKKDIITHPYLGEKIEWGMVPFTQAMLLARYLRGDLDEYPPFFWK
;
A
#
# COMPACT_ATOMS: atom_id res chain seq x y z
N MET A 1 -16.30 -23.14 -1.48
CA MET A 1 -15.43 -23.07 -2.67
C MET A 1 -15.57 -21.68 -3.27
N ILE A 2 -14.74 -20.72 -2.83
CA ILE A 2 -14.75 -19.31 -3.28
C ILE A 2 -13.49 -19.13 -4.13
N LEU A 3 -13.63 -19.26 -5.45
CA LEU A 3 -12.52 -19.25 -6.44
C LEU A 3 -12.22 -17.86 -7.03
N TRP A 4 -12.69 -16.77 -6.44
CA TRP A 4 -12.47 -15.39 -6.94
C TRP A 4 -11.56 -14.54 -6.05
N ARG A 5 -10.64 -15.18 -5.31
CA ARG A 5 -9.65 -14.43 -4.51
C ARG A 5 -8.35 -14.37 -5.28
N ILE A 6 -7.85 -13.15 -5.54
CA ILE A 6 -6.49 -12.92 -6.06
C ILE A 6 -5.51 -13.20 -4.92
N SER A 7 -5.35 -14.48 -4.55
CA SER A 7 -4.64 -14.93 -3.34
C SER A 7 -3.22 -14.38 -3.30
N LEU A 8 -2.48 -14.51 -4.40
CA LEU A 8 -1.09 -14.04 -4.47
C LEU A 8 -0.95 -12.53 -4.25
N ALA A 9 -1.87 -11.72 -4.78
CA ALA A 9 -1.84 -10.28 -4.55
C ALA A 9 -2.11 -9.92 -3.09
N LEU A 10 -2.93 -10.73 -2.39
CA LEU A 10 -3.20 -10.55 -0.97
C LEU A 10 -2.05 -11.03 -0.10
N ASP A 11 -1.31 -12.05 -0.53
CA ASP A 11 -0.10 -12.48 0.16
C ASP A 11 1.01 -11.42 0.00
N LEU A 12 1.21 -10.87 -1.20
CA LEU A 12 2.19 -9.80 -1.45
C LEU A 12 1.85 -8.48 -0.73
N ILE A 13 0.57 -8.09 -0.66
CA ILE A 13 0.21 -6.85 0.04
C ILE A 13 0.40 -6.96 1.55
N GLU A 14 0.46 -8.17 2.12
CA GLU A 14 0.60 -8.38 3.56
C GLU A 14 1.89 -7.75 4.11
N GLU A 15 3.02 -7.97 3.44
CA GLU A 15 4.29 -7.33 3.83
C GLU A 15 4.29 -5.81 3.61
N LEU A 16 3.50 -5.32 2.66
CA LEU A 16 3.47 -3.90 2.29
C LEU A 16 2.42 -3.08 3.05
N ARG A 17 1.40 -3.71 3.65
CA ARG A 17 0.23 -3.02 4.25
C ARG A 17 0.66 -1.96 5.26
N ARG A 18 1.55 -2.34 6.19
CA ARG A 18 2.01 -1.44 7.25
C ARG A 18 2.75 -0.22 6.70
N VAL A 19 3.61 -0.44 5.71
CA VAL A 19 4.55 0.59 5.21
C VAL A 19 3.92 1.49 4.17
N LEU A 20 3.01 0.96 3.34
CA LEU A 20 2.27 1.69 2.33
C LEU A 20 0.96 2.25 2.87
N ALA A 21 0.08 1.42 3.43
CA ALA A 21 -1.28 1.81 3.78
C ALA A 21 -1.37 2.44 5.18
N ASP A 22 -0.89 1.76 6.23
CA ASP A 22 -1.10 2.22 7.61
C ASP A 22 -0.36 3.54 7.86
N ARG A 23 0.93 3.62 7.46
CA ARG A 23 1.71 4.86 7.54
C ARG A 23 1.08 6.00 6.74
N PHE A 24 0.49 5.70 5.59
CA PHE A 24 -0.23 6.70 4.78
C PHE A 24 -1.45 7.24 5.52
N VAL A 25 -2.32 6.37 6.02
CA VAL A 25 -3.52 6.77 6.78
C VAL A 25 -3.14 7.58 8.02
N LEU A 26 -2.15 7.11 8.79
CA LEU A 26 -1.64 7.85 9.96
C LEU A 26 -1.11 9.23 9.58
N THR A 27 -0.45 9.36 8.44
CA THR A 27 0.03 10.65 7.93
C THR A 27 -1.12 11.61 7.64
N LEU A 28 -2.19 11.14 6.98
CA LEU A 28 -3.38 11.95 6.69
C LEU A 28 -4.05 12.47 7.96
N ILE A 29 -4.17 11.61 8.98
CA ILE A 29 -4.78 11.95 10.27
C ILE A 29 -3.88 12.94 11.04
N ASN A 30 -2.59 12.63 11.19
CA ASN A 30 -1.65 13.46 11.96
C ASN A 30 -1.48 14.85 11.36
N LYS A 31 -1.50 14.97 10.03
CA LYS A 31 -1.46 16.26 9.33
C LYS A 31 -2.81 16.96 9.24
N LYS A 32 -3.87 16.38 9.83
CA LYS A 32 -5.26 16.88 9.78
C LYS A 32 -5.80 17.08 8.35
N ILE A 33 -5.22 16.39 7.36
CA ILE A 33 -5.70 16.38 5.98
C ILE A 33 -7.07 15.70 5.90
N VAL A 34 -7.24 14.64 6.70
CA VAL A 34 -8.52 13.96 6.91
C VAL A 34 -8.87 14.05 8.39
N ASN A 35 -10.14 14.26 8.69
CA ASN A 35 -10.66 14.31 10.06
C ASN A 35 -12.09 13.76 10.12
N GLY A 36 -12.64 13.65 11.33
CA GLY A 36 -13.96 13.04 11.56
C GLY A 36 -15.14 13.73 10.86
N LYS A 37 -15.00 14.97 10.40
CA LYS A 37 -16.08 15.68 9.68
C LYS A 37 -16.38 15.08 8.31
N GLY A 38 -15.41 14.38 7.72
CA GLY A 38 -15.56 13.71 6.42
C GLY A 38 -16.28 12.36 6.47
N PHE A 39 -16.81 11.99 7.64
CA PHE A 39 -17.39 10.69 7.91
C PHE A 39 -18.73 10.81 8.62
N THR A 40 -19.66 9.94 8.23
CA THR A 40 -20.99 9.86 8.82
C THR A 40 -21.28 8.44 9.29
N LYS A 41 -21.78 8.31 10.53
CA LYS A 41 -22.29 7.05 11.06
C LYS A 41 -23.72 6.83 10.58
N LYS A 42 -23.97 5.69 9.93
CA LYS A 42 -25.30 5.23 9.52
C LYS A 42 -26.03 4.59 10.70
N GLU A 43 -27.35 4.40 10.56
CA GLU A 43 -28.22 3.83 11.60
C GLU A 43 -27.79 2.41 12.01
N ASP A 44 -27.26 1.64 11.07
CA ASP A 44 -26.70 0.30 11.27
C ASP A 44 -25.29 0.29 11.89
N GLY A 45 -24.72 1.46 12.17
CA GLY A 45 -23.40 1.63 12.74
C GLY A 45 -22.26 1.73 11.73
N ALA A 46 -22.51 1.59 10.42
CA ALA A 46 -21.48 1.75 9.39
C ALA A 46 -20.93 3.18 9.36
N ILE A 47 -19.61 3.33 9.18
CA ILE A 47 -18.95 4.62 8.98
C ILE A 47 -18.71 4.83 7.49
N VAL A 48 -19.35 5.85 6.92
CA VAL A 48 -19.26 6.16 5.49
C VAL A 48 -18.43 7.42 5.28
N MET A 49 -17.42 7.32 4.41
CA MET A 49 -16.58 8.43 3.95
C MET A 49 -17.29 9.18 2.81
N ASP A 50 -17.40 10.51 2.93
CA ASP A 50 -17.97 11.35 1.88
C ASP A 50 -17.06 11.46 0.65
N ASP A 51 -17.62 11.94 -0.47
CA ASP A 51 -16.90 12.01 -1.75
C ASP A 51 -15.77 13.04 -1.74
N ALA A 52 -15.92 14.13 -0.99
CA ALA A 52 -14.89 15.16 -0.87
C ALA A 52 -13.65 14.61 -0.16
N THR A 53 -13.85 13.92 0.96
CA THR A 53 -12.81 13.25 1.74
C THR A 53 -12.18 12.13 0.94
N ARG A 54 -12.99 11.30 0.26
CA ARG A 54 -12.50 10.24 -0.64
C ARG A 54 -11.58 10.80 -1.73
N LYS A 55 -11.97 11.91 -2.36
CA LYS A 55 -11.16 12.58 -3.39
C LYS A 55 -9.81 13.04 -2.83
N ILE A 56 -9.79 13.60 -1.62
CA ILE A 56 -8.55 13.98 -0.92
C ILE A 56 -7.68 12.75 -0.68
N VAL A 57 -8.22 11.67 -0.10
CA VAL A 57 -7.46 10.43 0.15
C VAL A 57 -6.86 9.88 -1.14
N LEU A 58 -7.64 9.80 -2.22
CA LEU A 58 -7.15 9.28 -3.49
C LEU A 58 -6.08 10.17 -4.11
N THR A 59 -6.22 11.49 -3.99
CA THR A 59 -5.22 12.45 -4.49
C THR A 59 -3.90 12.30 -3.75
N GLU A 60 -3.95 12.29 -2.41
CA GLU A 60 -2.77 12.11 -1.57
C GLU A 60 -2.12 10.74 -1.78
N TRP A 61 -2.92 9.70 -2.04
CA TRP A 61 -2.41 8.38 -2.39
C TRP A 61 -1.62 8.40 -3.72
N GLN A 62 -2.14 9.07 -4.75
CA GLN A 62 -1.42 9.21 -6.02
C GLN A 62 -0.14 10.02 -5.85
N ASN A 63 -0.15 11.07 -5.02
CA ASN A 63 1.04 11.85 -4.71
C ASN A 63 2.08 11.01 -3.98
N ARG A 64 1.67 10.28 -2.94
CA ARG A 64 2.54 9.39 -2.16
C ARG A 64 3.22 8.34 -3.03
N LYS A 65 2.52 7.78 -4.02
CA LYS A 65 3.13 6.79 -4.94
C LYS A 65 4.29 7.35 -5.75
N LYS A 66 4.33 8.67 -6.02
CA LYS A 66 5.40 9.32 -6.80
C LYS A 66 6.65 9.63 -5.96
N ASP A 67 6.54 9.58 -4.64
CA ASP A 67 7.69 9.79 -3.75
C ASP A 67 8.77 8.73 -4.06
N ILE A 68 10.01 9.17 -4.22
CA ILE A 68 11.14 8.29 -4.53
C ILE A 68 11.74 7.72 -3.24
N ILE A 69 12.01 6.41 -3.26
CA ILE A 69 12.77 5.70 -2.24
C ILE A 69 13.97 4.98 -2.84
N THR A 70 14.92 4.64 -1.99
CA THR A 70 15.92 3.61 -2.32
C THR A 70 15.40 2.26 -1.86
N HIS A 71 15.19 1.32 -2.79
CA HIS A 71 14.71 -0.02 -2.45
C HIS A 71 15.73 -0.73 -1.54
N PRO A 72 15.33 -1.28 -0.37
CA PRO A 72 16.26 -1.73 0.67
C PRO A 72 17.16 -2.89 0.22
N TYR A 73 16.62 -3.80 -0.62
CA TYR A 73 17.39 -4.91 -1.19
C TYR A 73 18.20 -4.52 -2.44
N LEU A 74 17.55 -3.93 -3.46
CA LEU A 74 18.20 -3.58 -4.73
C LEU A 74 19.19 -2.41 -4.64
N GLY A 75 19.04 -1.49 -3.68
CA GLY A 75 19.81 -0.25 -3.62
C GLY A 75 19.45 0.79 -4.69
N GLU A 76 18.45 0.50 -5.53
CA GLU A 76 18.00 1.36 -6.63
C GLU A 76 16.98 2.40 -6.18
N LYS A 77 16.97 3.56 -6.85
CA LYS A 77 15.93 4.57 -6.64
C LYS A 77 14.68 4.23 -7.45
N ILE A 78 13.55 4.05 -6.76
CA ILE A 78 12.25 3.76 -7.37
C ILE A 78 11.15 4.61 -6.74
N GLU A 79 10.06 4.81 -7.45
CA GLU A 79 8.83 5.38 -6.89
C GLU A 79 8.19 4.41 -5.91
N TRP A 80 7.59 4.91 -4.83
CA TRP A 80 6.81 4.11 -3.87
C TRP A 80 5.74 3.26 -4.56
N GLY A 81 5.10 3.79 -5.60
CA GLY A 81 4.08 3.10 -6.39
C GLY A 81 4.61 1.86 -7.13
N MET A 82 5.93 1.77 -7.34
CA MET A 82 6.57 0.65 -8.02
C MET A 82 6.97 -0.47 -7.07
N VAL A 83 6.97 -0.26 -5.75
CA VAL A 83 7.37 -1.28 -4.76
C VAL A 83 6.61 -2.60 -4.93
N PRO A 84 5.26 -2.64 -5.05
CA PRO A 84 4.54 -3.90 -5.23
C PRO A 84 4.95 -4.64 -6.51
N PHE A 85 5.20 -3.89 -7.59
CA PHE A 85 5.67 -4.46 -8.85
C PHE A 85 7.08 -5.04 -8.72
N THR A 86 8.01 -4.30 -8.09
CA THR A 86 9.36 -4.77 -7.82
C THR A 86 9.37 -6.03 -6.96
N GLN A 87 8.53 -6.11 -5.93
CA GLN A 87 8.40 -7.29 -5.07
C GLN A 87 7.82 -8.49 -5.84
N ALA A 88 6.81 -8.28 -6.69
CA ALA A 88 6.32 -9.34 -7.57
C ALA A 88 7.41 -9.85 -8.54
N MET A 89 8.27 -8.96 -9.05
CA MET A 89 9.39 -9.35 -9.92
C MET A 89 10.47 -10.14 -9.17
N LEU A 90 10.80 -9.75 -7.92
CA LEU A 90 11.72 -10.51 -7.07
C LEU A 90 11.18 -11.90 -6.75
N LEU A 91 9.89 -12.00 -6.44
CA LEU A 91 9.23 -13.28 -6.23
C LEU A 91 9.26 -14.16 -7.48
N ALA A 92 8.97 -13.58 -8.66
CA ALA A 92 9.03 -14.31 -9.93
C ALA A 92 10.45 -14.84 -10.25
N ARG A 93 11.49 -14.09 -9.89
CA ARG A 93 12.90 -14.54 -10.02
C ARG A 93 13.21 -15.71 -9.10
N TYR A 94 12.80 -15.63 -7.84
CA TYR A 94 12.93 -16.75 -6.90
C TYR A 94 12.23 -18.01 -7.40
N LEU A 95 10.98 -17.89 -7.87
CA LEU A 95 10.22 -19.03 -8.41
C LEU A 95 10.85 -19.67 -9.65
N ARG A 96 11.65 -18.92 -10.43
CA ARG A 96 12.39 -19.44 -11.59
C ARG A 96 13.76 -20.02 -11.22
N GLY A 97 14.19 -19.88 -9.96
CA GLY A 97 15.53 -20.27 -9.52
C GLY A 97 16.62 -19.27 -9.91
N ASP A 98 16.26 -18.07 -10.36
CA ASP A 98 17.21 -16.98 -10.67
C ASP A 98 17.74 -16.30 -9.40
N LEU A 99 17.17 -16.65 -8.25
CA LEU A 99 17.48 -16.08 -6.94
C LEU A 99 17.33 -17.18 -5.87
N ASP A 100 18.30 -17.29 -4.97
CA ASP A 100 18.35 -18.37 -3.97
C ASP A 100 17.23 -18.24 -2.91
N GLU A 101 16.84 -17.01 -2.59
CA GLU A 101 15.78 -16.70 -1.63
C GLU A 101 14.98 -15.47 -2.05
N TYR A 102 13.71 -15.38 -1.65
CA TYR A 102 12.91 -14.19 -1.85
C TYR A 102 13.18 -13.16 -0.74
N PRO A 103 13.72 -11.96 -1.04
CA PRO A 103 14.03 -10.96 -0.04
C PRO A 103 12.78 -10.11 0.29
N PRO A 104 12.23 -10.19 1.51
CA PRO A 104 11.05 -9.43 1.90
C PRO A 104 11.34 -7.92 1.97
N PHE A 105 10.30 -7.10 1.81
CA PHE A 105 10.45 -5.64 1.83
C PHE A 105 10.60 -5.08 3.26
N PHE A 106 11.84 -5.07 3.78
CA PHE A 106 12.15 -4.45 5.07
C PHE A 106 12.38 -2.94 4.96
N TRP A 107 11.37 -2.17 5.35
CA TRP A 107 11.41 -0.71 5.38
C TRP A 107 11.59 -0.15 6.81
N LYS A 108 12.51 0.82 6.94
CA LYS A 108 12.84 1.51 8.20
C LYS A 108 11.68 2.43 8.65
#